data_AF-A0A921H2M3-F1
#
_entry.id   AF-A0A921H2M3-F1
#
_cell.length_a   1.000
_cell.length_b   1.000
_cell.length_c   1.000
_cell.angle_alpha   90.00
_cell.angle_beta   90.00
_cell.angle_gamma   90.00
#
_symmetry.space_group_name_H-M   'P 1'
#
loop_
_entity.id
_entity.type
_entity.pdbx_description
1 polymer ?
#
loop_
_entity_poly.entity_id
_entity_poly.type
_entity_poly.pdbx_seq_one_letter_code
_entity_poly.pdbx_strand_id
1 'polypeptide(L)'
;MNWKRAKTLFIFVFILVNISLIIIYIDKVNKSHISESDSDNKVNFKQEEITIPNNLQSVKGVKMQLITARTKDFTDYAKNKKGVESDANGDIAKSDLDHHISVSKDSFTNLKNYIKDNVYKGDSYAMSDVTDDKVILEQTYNAFPIMNNNKAQLTFDLNKHKQATK
;
A
#
# COMPACT_ATOMS: atom_id res chain seq x y z
N MET A 1 18.87 -16.51 68.55
CA MET A 1 18.43 -15.73 67.38
C MET A 1 16.98 -15.31 67.57
N ASN A 2 16.66 -14.03 67.43
CA ASN A 2 15.34 -13.49 67.78
C ASN A 2 14.32 -13.75 66.64
N TRP A 3 13.81 -14.99 66.58
CA TRP A 3 12.97 -15.54 65.50
C TRP A 3 11.72 -14.70 65.16
N LYS A 4 11.15 -14.02 66.15
CA LYS A 4 10.04 -13.06 65.93
C LYS A 4 10.48 -11.86 65.08
N ARG A 5 11.68 -11.32 65.29
CA ARG A 5 12.20 -10.16 64.53
C ARG A 5 12.51 -10.54 63.08
N ALA A 6 13.04 -11.74 62.86
CA ALA A 6 13.32 -12.24 61.51
C ALA A 6 12.04 -12.42 60.67
N LYS A 7 10.95 -12.93 61.27
CA LYS A 7 9.65 -13.04 60.60
C LYS A 7 9.09 -11.67 60.20
N THR A 8 9.09 -10.70 61.11
CA THR A 8 8.59 -9.34 60.81
C THR A 8 9.40 -8.66 59.70
N LEU A 9 10.73 -8.82 59.72
CA LEU A 9 11.60 -8.30 58.66
C LEU A 9 11.28 -8.92 57.29
N PHE A 10 11.04 -10.23 57.24
CA PHE A 10 10.68 -10.93 56.01
C PHE A 10 9.35 -10.42 55.41
N ILE A 11 8.32 -10.22 56.24
CA ILE A 11 7.05 -9.63 55.80
C ILE A 11 7.27 -8.23 55.21
N PHE A 12 8.09 -7.40 55.86
CA PHE A 12 8.36 -6.03 55.40
C PHE A 12 9.06 -6.00 54.04
N VAL A 13 10.10 -6.82 53.87
CA VAL A 13 10.83 -6.92 52.61
C VAL A 13 9.92 -7.43 51.49
N PHE A 14 9.07 -8.42 51.78
CA PHE A 14 8.12 -8.97 50.81
C PHE A 14 7.13 -7.90 50.31
N ILE A 15 6.58 -7.08 51.20
CA ILE A 15 5.67 -5.98 50.83
C ILE A 15 6.40 -4.94 49.96
N LEU A 16 7.64 -4.58 50.33
CA LEU A 16 8.43 -3.59 49.61
C LEU A 16 8.74 -4.04 48.17
N VAL A 17 9.09 -5.32 48.00
CA VAL A 17 9.31 -5.92 46.66
C VAL A 17 8.02 -5.90 45.83
N ASN A 18 6.88 -6.22 46.43
CA ASN A 18 5.60 -6.20 45.72
C ASN A 18 5.19 -4.78 45.28
N ILE A 19 5.40 -3.77 46.12
CA ILE A 19 5.14 -2.37 45.75
C ILE A 19 6.05 -1.94 44.59
N SER A 20 7.34 -2.28 44.64
CA SER A 20 8.28 -2.02 43.54
C SER A 20 7.85 -2.69 42.24
N LEU A 21 7.38 -3.94 42.31
CA LEU A 21 6.85 -4.66 41.15
C LEU A 21 5.60 -3.99 40.55
N ILE A 22 4.69 -3.47 41.38
CA ILE A 22 3.51 -2.74 40.92
C ILE A 22 3.92 -1.45 40.19
N ILE A 23 4.88 -0.70 40.75
CA ILE A 23 5.39 0.53 40.11
C ILE A 23 6.03 0.22 38.76
N ILE A 24 6.89 -0.81 38.69
CA ILE A 24 7.52 -1.26 37.44
C ILE A 24 6.47 -1.73 36.44
N TYR A 25 5.42 -2.41 36.90
CA TYR A 25 4.33 -2.87 36.03
C TYR A 25 3.54 -1.70 35.45
N ILE A 26 3.18 -0.70 36.26
CA ILE A 26 2.51 0.52 35.80
C ILE A 26 3.38 1.28 34.81
N ASP A 27 4.68 1.48 35.11
CA ASP A 27 5.62 2.14 34.20
C ASP A 27 5.76 1.36 32.88
N LYS A 28 5.87 0.03 32.94
CA LYS A 28 5.91 -0.83 31.75
C LYS A 28 4.62 -0.76 30.94
N VAL A 29 3.46 -0.76 31.58
CA VAL A 29 2.16 -0.63 30.90
C VAL A 29 2.06 0.75 30.24
N ASN A 30 2.35 1.83 30.95
CA ASN A 30 2.34 3.19 30.40
C ASN A 30 3.35 3.37 29.26
N LYS A 31 4.56 2.80 29.37
CA LYS A 31 5.55 2.79 28.29
C LYS A 31 5.23 1.80 27.18
N SER A 32 4.39 0.79 27.40
CA SER A 32 3.90 -0.08 26.33
C SER A 32 2.75 0.57 25.56
N HIS A 33 1.99 1.42 26.24
CA HIS A 33 1.18 2.46 25.62
C HIS A 33 2.08 3.64 25.24
N ILE A 34 3.11 3.39 24.42
CA ILE A 34 3.63 4.43 23.54
C ILE A 34 2.43 4.82 22.67
N SER A 35 1.67 5.81 23.12
CA SER A 35 1.28 6.86 22.19
C SER A 35 2.61 7.29 21.60
N GLU A 36 2.88 6.93 20.34
CA GLU A 36 3.88 7.66 19.57
C GLU A 36 3.57 9.12 19.86
N SER A 37 4.44 9.78 20.62
CA SER A 37 4.15 11.10 21.10
C SER A 37 4.11 11.98 19.86
N ASP A 38 2.90 12.25 19.40
CA ASP A 38 2.60 13.17 18.31
C ASP A 38 3.22 14.56 18.56
N SER A 39 3.71 14.85 19.77
CA SER A 39 4.34 16.11 20.16
C SER A 39 5.86 16.14 20.11
N ASP A 40 6.57 15.07 20.51
CA ASP A 40 7.99 15.23 20.93
C ASP A 40 9.00 14.90 19.82
N ASN A 41 8.57 14.23 18.75
CA ASN A 41 9.38 13.97 17.55
C ASN A 41 8.81 14.67 16.31
N LYS A 42 8.11 15.80 16.47
CA LYS A 42 7.66 16.58 15.33
C LYS A 42 8.87 17.24 14.65
N VAL A 43 9.30 16.63 13.55
CA VAL A 43 10.25 17.24 12.60
C VAL A 43 9.70 18.62 12.24
N ASN A 44 10.45 19.67 12.61
CA ASN A 44 10.08 21.02 12.26
C ASN A 44 10.44 21.26 10.79
N PHE A 45 9.54 20.89 9.88
CA PHE A 45 9.75 21.07 8.45
C PHE A 45 10.12 22.51 8.08
N LYS A 46 9.62 23.52 8.82
CA LYS A 46 9.98 24.92 8.58
C LYS A 46 11.42 25.24 8.95
N GLN A 47 11.97 24.61 9.99
CA GLN A 47 13.38 24.78 10.39
C GLN A 47 14.33 24.17 9.38
N GLU A 48 13.94 23.08 8.73
CA GLU A 48 14.68 22.44 7.65
C GLU A 48 14.37 23.04 6.26
N GLU A 49 13.68 24.20 6.22
CA GLU A 49 13.25 24.89 5.00
C GLU A 49 12.39 24.03 4.04
N ILE A 50 11.77 22.96 4.56
CA ILE A 50 10.86 22.09 3.83
C ILE A 50 9.46 22.71 3.83
N THR A 51 8.99 23.07 2.63
CA THR A 51 7.64 23.60 2.44
C THR A 51 6.66 22.47 2.14
N ILE A 52 5.64 22.31 2.98
CA ILE A 52 4.55 21.36 2.76
C ILE A 52 3.35 22.10 2.13
N PRO A 53 2.72 21.57 1.07
CA PRO A 53 1.52 22.15 0.50
C PRO A 53 0.40 22.26 1.54
N ASN A 54 -0.31 23.39 1.56
CA ASN A 54 -1.40 23.63 2.52
C ASN A 54 -2.66 22.77 2.25
N ASN A 55 -2.72 22.07 1.12
CA ASN A 55 -3.89 21.36 0.60
C ASN A 55 -3.73 19.83 0.59
N LEU A 56 -3.01 19.25 1.56
CA LEU A 56 -2.94 17.80 1.70
C LEU A 56 -4.33 17.21 2.02
N GLN A 57 -4.65 16.10 1.38
CA GLN A 57 -5.89 15.37 1.68
C GLN A 57 -5.79 14.76 3.08
N SER A 58 -6.86 14.89 3.87
CA SER A 58 -6.91 14.29 5.19
C SER A 58 -7.12 12.77 5.09
N VAL A 59 -6.28 12.01 5.78
CA VAL A 59 -6.42 10.55 5.93
C VAL A 59 -7.20 10.17 7.20
N LYS A 60 -7.78 11.16 7.91
CA LYS A 60 -8.48 10.93 9.17
C LYS A 60 -9.70 10.02 8.96
N GLY A 61 -9.72 8.89 9.65
CA GLY A 61 -10.81 7.91 9.57
C GLY A 61 -10.71 6.92 8.41
N VAL A 62 -9.66 7.01 7.58
CA VAL A 62 -9.35 5.97 6.59
C VAL A 62 -8.91 4.72 7.35
N LYS A 63 -9.70 3.66 7.26
CA LYS A 63 -9.38 2.36 7.84
C LYS A 63 -8.84 1.46 6.75
N MET A 64 -7.61 1.00 6.92
CA MET A 64 -6.97 0.02 6.06
C MET A 64 -6.91 -1.32 6.77
N GLN A 65 -6.98 -2.40 6.01
CA GLN A 65 -6.84 -3.76 6.51
C GLN A 65 -5.82 -4.50 5.63
N LEU A 66 -5.14 -5.48 6.22
CA LEU A 66 -4.35 -6.42 5.43
C LEU A 66 -5.30 -7.18 4.50
N ILE A 67 -4.99 -7.18 3.21
CA ILE A 67 -5.73 -7.92 2.20
C ILE A 67 -4.90 -9.09 1.69
N THR A 68 -5.56 -10.19 1.35
CA THR A 68 -4.96 -11.32 0.65
C THR A 68 -5.74 -11.53 -0.65
N ALA A 69 -5.01 -11.84 -1.73
CA ALA A 69 -5.59 -12.03 -3.05
C ALA A 69 -4.84 -13.16 -3.78
N ARG A 70 -5.42 -13.65 -4.87
CA ARG A 70 -4.83 -14.66 -5.76
C ARG A 70 -4.63 -14.05 -7.14
N THR A 71 -3.59 -14.47 -7.86
CA THR A 71 -3.43 -14.12 -9.27
C THR A 71 -4.65 -14.62 -10.05
N LYS A 72 -5.07 -13.85 -11.06
CA LYS A 72 -6.12 -14.28 -11.98
C LYS A 72 -5.51 -15.20 -13.03
N ASP A 73 -6.11 -16.38 -13.20
CA ASP A 73 -5.87 -17.23 -14.37
C ASP A 73 -6.66 -16.67 -15.58
N PHE A 74 -5.92 -16.30 -16.61
CA PHE A 74 -6.36 -15.75 -17.89
C PHE A 74 -6.46 -16.79 -19.01
N THR A 75 -6.17 -18.07 -18.75
CA THR A 75 -6.20 -19.14 -19.77
C THR A 75 -7.55 -19.21 -20.49
N ASP A 76 -8.66 -19.19 -19.74
CA ASP A 76 -10.00 -19.21 -20.33
C ASP A 76 -10.41 -17.85 -20.90
N TYR A 77 -9.91 -16.76 -20.34
CA TYR A 77 -10.15 -15.42 -20.88
C TYR A 77 -9.56 -15.28 -22.29
N ALA A 78 -8.31 -15.71 -22.47
CA ALA A 78 -7.60 -15.69 -23.75
C ALA A 78 -8.31 -16.55 -24.83
N LYS A 79 -8.81 -17.74 -24.48
CA LYS A 79 -9.57 -18.59 -25.42
C LYS A 79 -10.83 -17.91 -25.98
N ASN A 80 -11.46 -17.05 -25.19
CA ASN A 80 -12.74 -16.42 -25.52
C ASN A 80 -12.59 -14.99 -26.05
N LYS A 81 -11.39 -14.42 -26.03
CA LYS A 81 -11.12 -13.05 -26.46
C LYS A 81 -10.09 -13.07 -27.59
N LYS A 82 -10.54 -12.75 -28.81
CA LYS A 82 -9.70 -12.70 -30.01
C LYS A 82 -8.53 -11.74 -29.79
N GLY A 83 -7.32 -12.15 -30.19
CA GLY A 83 -6.11 -11.34 -30.11
C GLY A 83 -5.49 -11.26 -28.72
N VAL A 84 -6.01 -12.03 -27.75
CA VAL A 84 -5.43 -12.14 -26.41
C VAL A 84 -4.78 -13.51 -26.24
N GLU A 85 -3.54 -13.51 -25.77
CA GLU A 85 -2.78 -14.70 -25.41
C GLU A 85 -2.56 -14.75 -23.90
N SER A 86 -2.56 -15.97 -23.35
CA SER A 86 -2.18 -16.20 -21.96
C SER A 86 -0.73 -16.66 -21.88
N ASP A 87 0.03 -16.12 -20.92
CA ASP A 87 1.43 -16.45 -20.66
C ASP A 87 1.65 -16.75 -19.17
N ALA A 88 2.85 -17.21 -18.80
CA ALA A 88 3.26 -17.53 -17.43
C ALA A 88 2.26 -18.46 -16.71
N ASN A 89 1.88 -19.56 -17.36
CA ASN A 89 0.87 -20.52 -16.89
C ASN A 89 -0.52 -19.89 -16.62
N GLY A 90 -0.88 -18.85 -17.37
CA GLY A 90 -2.18 -18.20 -17.26
C GLY A 90 -2.19 -16.95 -16.39
N ASP A 91 -1.10 -16.63 -15.68
CA ASP A 91 -1.04 -15.46 -14.79
C ASP A 91 -0.99 -14.11 -15.52
N ILE A 92 -0.67 -14.11 -16.82
CA ILE A 92 -0.54 -12.90 -17.64
C ILE A 92 -1.42 -13.02 -18.88
N ALA A 93 -2.20 -11.99 -19.18
CA ALA A 93 -2.83 -11.79 -20.48
C ALA A 93 -2.04 -10.75 -21.29
N LYS A 94 -1.74 -11.06 -22.56
CA LYS A 94 -1.04 -10.18 -23.50
C LYS A 94 -1.89 -9.99 -24.75
N SER A 95 -1.90 -8.80 -25.31
CA SER A 95 -2.64 -8.50 -26.53
C SER A 95 -1.96 -7.36 -27.25
N ASP A 96 -1.86 -7.44 -28.57
CA ASP A 96 -1.44 -6.29 -29.36
C ASP A 96 -2.65 -5.38 -29.61
N LEU A 97 -2.42 -4.06 -29.63
CA LEU A 97 -3.45 -3.09 -29.92
C LEU A 97 -3.76 -3.07 -31.43
N ASP A 98 -5.02 -3.30 -31.80
CA ASP A 98 -5.48 -3.20 -33.20
C ASP A 98 -5.18 -1.82 -33.83
N HIS A 99 -5.18 -0.76 -33.00
CA HIS A 99 -4.87 0.61 -33.40
C HIS A 99 -3.98 1.28 -32.35
N HIS A 100 -2.94 1.98 -32.81
CA HIS A 100 -2.05 2.71 -31.91
C HIS A 100 -2.80 3.87 -31.23
N ILE A 101 -2.77 3.91 -29.90
CA ILE A 101 -3.44 4.96 -29.11
C ILE A 101 -2.40 5.96 -28.63
N SER A 102 -2.53 7.22 -29.03
CA SER A 102 -1.64 8.29 -28.53
C SER A 102 -1.74 8.42 -27.01
N VAL A 103 -0.60 8.58 -26.34
CA VAL A 103 -0.52 8.83 -24.90
C VAL A 103 0.10 10.22 -24.69
N SER A 104 -0.74 11.25 -24.80
CA SER A 104 -0.45 12.63 -24.40
C SER A 104 -1.43 13.03 -23.29
N LYS A 105 -1.21 14.20 -22.67
CA LYS A 105 -2.04 14.69 -21.55
C LYS A 105 -3.54 14.76 -21.90
N ASP A 106 -3.88 15.04 -23.16
CA ASP A 106 -5.25 15.04 -23.68
C ASP A 106 -5.69 13.66 -24.20
N SER A 107 -4.75 12.88 -24.77
CA SER A 107 -5.03 11.55 -25.32
C SER A 107 -5.17 10.46 -24.25
N PHE A 108 -4.82 10.72 -23.00
CA PHE A 108 -4.99 9.76 -21.90
C PHE A 108 -6.47 9.37 -21.71
N THR A 109 -7.41 10.25 -22.04
CA THR A 109 -8.85 9.94 -22.05
C THR A 109 -9.17 8.80 -23.02
N ASN A 110 -8.53 8.77 -24.19
CA ASN A 110 -8.74 7.72 -25.19
C ASN A 110 -8.19 6.38 -24.71
N LEU A 111 -6.99 6.39 -24.11
CA LEU A 111 -6.40 5.18 -23.51
C LEU A 111 -7.28 4.67 -22.36
N LYS A 112 -7.78 5.56 -21.50
CA LYS A 112 -8.68 5.20 -20.40
C LYS A 112 -9.98 4.57 -20.89
N ASN A 113 -10.60 5.14 -21.93
CA ASN A 113 -11.81 4.58 -22.55
C ASN A 113 -11.53 3.20 -23.16
N TYR A 114 -10.41 3.05 -23.87
CA TYR A 114 -10.00 1.76 -24.41
C TYR A 114 -9.82 0.71 -23.29
N ILE A 115 -9.11 1.05 -22.22
CA ILE A 115 -8.88 0.18 -21.06
C ILE A 115 -10.22 -0.28 -20.50
N LYS A 116 -11.14 0.66 -20.25
CA LYS A 116 -12.47 0.37 -19.70
C LYS A 116 -13.24 -0.66 -20.53
N ASP A 117 -13.22 -0.52 -21.85
CA ASP A 117 -14.06 -1.33 -22.74
C ASP A 117 -13.39 -2.64 -23.17
N ASN A 118 -12.05 -2.71 -23.19
CA ASN A 118 -11.32 -3.82 -23.82
C ASN A 118 -10.42 -4.61 -22.87
N VAL A 119 -10.07 -4.06 -21.70
CA VAL A 119 -9.19 -4.71 -20.73
C VAL A 119 -10.02 -5.33 -19.61
N TYR A 120 -9.59 -6.52 -19.15
CA TYR A 120 -10.23 -7.20 -18.04
C TYR A 120 -10.31 -6.29 -16.81
N LYS A 121 -11.52 -6.02 -16.33
CA LYS A 121 -11.79 -5.07 -15.23
C LYS A 121 -11.15 -3.69 -15.44
N GLY A 122 -11.20 -3.15 -16.66
CA GLY A 122 -10.56 -1.87 -17.01
C GLY A 122 -10.88 -0.68 -16.09
N ASP A 123 -12.10 -0.61 -15.54
CA ASP A 123 -12.48 0.43 -14.55
C ASP A 123 -11.72 0.34 -13.21
N SER A 124 -11.04 -0.78 -12.95
CA SER A 124 -10.32 -1.03 -11.70
C SER A 124 -8.85 -0.66 -11.78
N TYR A 125 -8.39 0.11 -12.76
CA TYR A 125 -6.99 0.52 -12.87
C TYR A 125 -6.84 2.04 -12.72
N ALA A 126 -5.81 2.44 -11.98
CA ALA A 126 -5.41 3.84 -11.82
C ALA A 126 -4.04 4.06 -12.44
N MET A 127 -3.84 5.26 -12.98
CA MET A 127 -2.57 5.66 -13.55
C MET A 127 -1.48 5.69 -12.46
N SER A 128 -0.34 5.09 -12.75
CA SER A 128 0.82 5.11 -11.85
C SER A 128 1.96 5.90 -12.45
N ASP A 129 2.46 5.50 -13.62
CA ASP A 129 3.67 6.08 -14.20
C ASP A 129 3.65 6.12 -15.74
N VAL A 130 4.36 7.10 -16.31
CA VAL A 130 4.64 7.20 -17.75
C VAL A 130 6.14 7.35 -17.92
N THR A 131 6.77 6.34 -18.48
CA THR A 131 8.18 6.38 -18.87
C THR A 131 8.31 6.72 -20.35
N ASP A 132 9.54 6.69 -20.85
CA ASP A 132 9.76 6.96 -22.25
C ASP A 132 9.19 5.89 -23.19
N ASP A 133 9.17 4.66 -22.69
CA ASP A 133 8.86 3.42 -23.39
C ASP A 133 7.59 2.74 -22.89
N LYS A 134 7.01 3.15 -21.76
CA LYS A 134 5.86 2.45 -21.15
C LYS A 134 4.87 3.37 -20.47
N VAL A 135 3.63 2.89 -20.39
CA VAL A 135 2.61 3.40 -19.48
C VAL A 135 2.30 2.30 -18.48
N ILE A 136 2.30 2.66 -17.20
CA ILE A 136 2.05 1.75 -16.10
C ILE A 136 0.80 2.20 -15.36
N LEU A 137 -0.14 1.27 -15.20
CA LEU A 137 -1.32 1.40 -14.37
C LEU A 137 -1.33 0.33 -13.29
N GLU A 138 -1.80 0.70 -12.11
CA GLU A 138 -1.95 -0.19 -10.98
C GLU A 138 -3.43 -0.50 -10.74
N GLN A 139 -3.74 -1.77 -10.50
CA GLN A 139 -5.07 -2.19 -10.10
C GLN A 139 -5.41 -1.54 -8.76
N THR A 140 -6.68 -1.16 -8.60
CA THR A 140 -7.21 -0.52 -7.42
C THR A 140 -8.10 -1.47 -6.63
N TYR A 141 -8.07 -1.31 -5.31
CA TYR A 141 -8.99 -1.93 -4.38
C TYR A 141 -9.55 -0.84 -3.47
N ASN A 142 -10.87 -0.69 -3.43
CA ASN A 142 -11.56 0.41 -2.72
C ASN A 142 -10.98 1.80 -3.05
N ALA A 143 -10.71 2.05 -4.34
CA ALA A 143 -10.09 3.27 -4.87
C ALA A 143 -8.62 3.51 -4.46
N PHE A 144 -7.98 2.59 -3.74
CA PHE A 144 -6.55 2.64 -3.44
C PHE A 144 -5.77 1.75 -4.42
N PRO A 145 -4.69 2.25 -5.05
CA PRO A 145 -3.85 1.45 -5.91
C PRO A 145 -3.09 0.38 -5.10
N ILE A 146 -2.95 -0.82 -5.68
CA ILE A 146 -2.13 -1.90 -5.15
C ILE A 146 -0.70 -1.67 -5.64
N MET A 147 0.01 -0.79 -4.93
CA MET A 147 1.32 -0.31 -5.36
C MET A 147 2.39 -1.41 -5.37
N ASN A 148 3.33 -1.30 -6.31
CA ASN A 148 4.53 -2.16 -6.38
C ASN A 148 4.23 -3.67 -6.49
N ASN A 149 3.15 -4.04 -7.18
CA ASN A 149 2.77 -5.43 -7.37
C ASN A 149 2.62 -5.77 -8.86
N ASN A 150 3.59 -6.51 -9.40
CA ASN A 150 3.62 -6.90 -10.81
C ASN A 150 2.44 -7.81 -11.23
N LYS A 151 1.76 -8.48 -10.29
CA LYS A 151 0.57 -9.30 -10.57
C LYS A 151 -0.73 -8.49 -10.62
N ALA A 152 -0.67 -7.22 -10.25
CA ALA A 152 -1.80 -6.30 -10.20
C ALA A 152 -1.54 -5.08 -11.11
N GLN A 153 -0.70 -5.23 -12.13
CA GLN A 153 -0.26 -4.17 -13.02
C GLN A 153 -0.86 -4.36 -14.42
N LEU A 154 -1.17 -3.24 -15.07
CA LEU A 154 -1.43 -3.16 -16.50
C LEU A 154 -0.36 -2.27 -17.11
N THR A 155 0.30 -2.77 -18.15
CA THR A 155 1.41 -2.07 -18.79
C THR A 155 1.13 -1.98 -20.28
N PHE A 156 1.35 -0.80 -20.84
CA PHE A 156 1.38 -0.60 -22.28
C PHE A 156 2.79 -0.27 -22.74
N ASP A 157 3.26 -0.93 -23.79
CA ASP A 157 4.50 -0.54 -24.46
C ASP A 157 4.23 0.66 -25.41
N LEU A 158 5.13 1.63 -25.39
CA LEU A 158 5.08 2.84 -26.21
C LEU A 158 6.08 2.76 -27.37
N ASN A 159 5.61 3.16 -28.55
CA ASN A 159 6.49 3.37 -29.69
C ASN A 159 7.21 4.73 -29.63
N LYS A 160 8.10 4.99 -30.60
CA LYS A 160 8.86 6.26 -30.73
C LYS A 160 8.00 7.51 -30.83
N HIS A 161 6.71 7.37 -31.19
CA HIS A 161 5.74 8.45 -31.31
C HIS A 161 4.84 8.59 -30.07
N LYS A 162 5.19 7.94 -28.94
CA LYS A 162 4.39 7.95 -27.70
C LYS A 162 2.98 7.40 -27.91
N GLN A 163 2.87 6.30 -28.66
CA GLN A 163 1.61 5.61 -28.86
C GLN A 163 1.70 4.21 -28.26
N ALA A 164 0.65 3.80 -27.55
CA ALA A 164 0.51 2.45 -27.01
C ALA A 164 0.34 1.45 -28.16
N THR A 165 1.10 0.35 -28.10
CA THR A 165 1.11 -0.69 -29.15
C THR A 165 0.79 -2.09 -28.64
N LYS A 166 1.04 -2.35 -27.37
CA LYS A 166 0.89 -3.67 -26.73
C LYS A 166 0.53 -3.47 -25.26
#